data_AF-A0A936PL45-F1
#
_entry.id   AF-A0A936PL45-F1
#
_cell.length_a   1.000
_cell.length_b   1.000
_cell.length_c   1.000
_cell.angle_alpha   90.00
_cell.angle_beta   90.00
_cell.angle_gamma   90.00
#
_symmetry.space_group_name_H-M   'P 1'
#
loop_
_entity.id
_entity.type
_entity.pdbx_description
1 polymer ?
#
loop_
_entity_poly.entity_id
_entity_poly.type
_entity_poly.pdbx_seq_one_letter_code
_entity_poly.pdbx_strand_id
1 'polypeptide(L)'
;MFGLFPLVFGFPFVMPQPGSWRDRDDARNYSCALMTVEQAQVARPGAVRPVGPRGDLYERDVVLCQERMLPLGLRLDADEAILSTLDARVKELAGAARSRRPDLEGATWLVEVYYPSPAVSAKIGFATKNALMAEGLGVSDRAPTLAAGDVQVITRMPPNEAYPTACRRYTDNGSLGPNDALLAVVLLDRQETALHAGLCAAGSWTWLR
;
A
#
# COMPACT_ATOMS: atom_id res chain seq x y z
N MET A 1 26.91 41.70 -34.14
CA MET A 1 27.14 40.58 -33.21
C MET A 1 25.80 40.25 -32.57
N PHE A 2 25.02 39.35 -33.19
CA PHE A 2 23.68 38.96 -32.72
C PHE A 2 23.81 37.68 -31.90
N GLY A 3 23.54 37.76 -30.60
CA GLY A 3 23.50 36.61 -29.71
C GLY A 3 22.14 35.92 -29.77
N LEU A 4 22.13 34.66 -30.20
CA LEU A 4 20.98 33.75 -30.12
C LEU A 4 20.63 33.48 -28.64
N PHE A 5 19.38 33.73 -28.26
CA PHE A 5 18.75 33.12 -27.08
C PHE A 5 18.22 31.74 -27.45
N PRO A 6 18.46 30.68 -26.66
CA PRO A 6 17.80 29.40 -26.88
C PRO A 6 16.34 29.50 -26.41
N LEU A 7 15.42 29.23 -27.33
CA LEU A 7 14.02 28.93 -27.01
C LEU A 7 13.99 27.63 -26.20
N VAL A 8 13.79 27.77 -24.89
CA VAL A 8 13.42 26.65 -24.03
C VAL A 8 11.99 26.24 -24.41
N PHE A 9 11.87 25.09 -25.08
CA PHE A 9 10.59 24.43 -25.32
C PHE A 9 9.97 24.06 -23.96
N GLY A 10 9.10 24.93 -23.45
CA GLY A 10 8.22 24.62 -22.34
C GLY A 10 7.13 23.67 -22.80
N PHE A 11 7.16 22.43 -22.30
CA PHE A 11 6.03 21.51 -22.37
C PHE A 11 4.78 22.19 -21.77
N PRO A 12 3.60 22.11 -22.41
CA PRO A 12 2.37 22.63 -21.81
C PRO A 12 1.92 21.65 -20.73
N PHE A 13 2.37 21.85 -19.50
CA PHE A 13 1.77 21.19 -18.34
C PHE A 13 0.47 21.93 -18.03
N VAL A 14 -0.64 21.34 -18.47
CA VAL A 14 -2.00 21.73 -18.11
C VAL A 14 -2.14 21.52 -16.59
N MET A 15 -2.06 22.58 -15.80
CA MET A 15 -2.58 22.53 -14.44
C MET A 15 -4.08 22.32 -14.53
N PRO A 16 -4.67 21.31 -13.85
CA PRO A 16 -6.11 21.13 -13.87
C PRO A 16 -6.73 22.31 -13.13
N GLN A 17 -7.36 23.22 -13.90
CA GLN A 17 -8.24 24.21 -13.32
C GLN A 17 -9.48 23.48 -12.76
N PRO A 18 -10.12 24.01 -11.70
CA PRO A 18 -11.29 23.37 -11.06
C PRO A 18 -12.51 23.10 -11.97
N GLY A 19 -12.47 23.50 -13.24
CA GLY A 19 -13.50 23.25 -14.25
C GLY A 19 -13.14 22.22 -15.35
N SER A 20 -12.00 21.52 -15.28
CA SER A 20 -11.59 20.57 -16.33
C SER A 20 -11.97 19.11 -16.07
N TRP A 21 -12.76 18.83 -15.03
CA TRP A 21 -13.20 17.47 -14.71
C TRP A 21 -14.23 17.02 -15.75
N ARG A 22 -13.86 16.02 -16.57
CA ARG A 22 -14.75 15.47 -17.59
C ARG A 22 -15.80 14.53 -16.98
N ASP A 23 -15.48 13.90 -15.85
CA ASP A 23 -16.37 12.97 -15.15
C ASP A 23 -16.25 13.09 -13.61
N ARG A 24 -17.31 12.72 -12.90
CA ARG A 24 -17.41 12.70 -11.43
C ARG A 24 -16.45 11.68 -10.80
N ASP A 25 -16.12 10.62 -11.54
CA ASP A 25 -15.16 9.60 -11.10
C ASP A 25 -13.71 10.11 -11.16
N ASP A 26 -13.36 10.99 -12.11
CA ASP A 26 -12.03 11.62 -12.17
C ASP A 26 -11.77 12.48 -10.93
N ALA A 27 -12.79 13.20 -10.45
CA ALA A 27 -12.67 14.04 -9.25
C ALA A 27 -12.37 13.24 -7.97
N ARG A 28 -12.77 11.96 -7.90
CA ARG A 28 -12.49 11.08 -6.74
C ARG A 28 -11.03 10.64 -6.66
N ASN A 29 -10.31 10.74 -7.78
CA ASN A 29 -8.90 10.37 -7.85
C ASN A 29 -7.98 11.47 -7.33
N TYR A 30 -8.49 12.64 -6.92
CA TYR A 30 -7.67 13.73 -6.39
C TYR A 30 -7.99 14.04 -4.92
N SER A 31 -6.96 14.29 -4.12
CA SER A 31 -7.05 14.88 -2.79
C SER A 31 -6.55 16.30 -2.87
N CYS A 32 -7.43 17.25 -2.59
CA CYS A 32 -7.11 18.66 -2.62
C CYS A 32 -7.00 19.19 -1.19
N ALA A 33 -5.93 19.92 -0.92
CA ALA A 33 -5.76 20.65 0.33
C ALA A 33 -5.71 22.16 0.03
N LEU A 34 -6.39 22.96 0.85
CA LEU A 34 -6.24 24.40 0.88
C LEU A 34 -4.97 24.72 1.68
N MET A 35 -4.02 25.45 1.10
CA MET A 35 -2.74 25.79 1.72
C MET A 35 -2.37 27.24 1.42
N THR A 36 -1.51 27.81 2.26
CA THR A 36 -0.94 29.14 1.98
C THR A 36 0.02 29.06 0.79
N VAL A 37 0.27 30.20 0.12
CA VAL A 37 1.24 30.26 -1.00
C VAL A 37 2.59 29.70 -0.60
N GLU A 38 3.10 30.06 0.58
CA GLU A 38 4.41 29.62 1.09
C GLU A 38 4.47 28.09 1.22
N GLN A 39 3.45 27.48 1.82
CA GLN A 39 3.36 26.03 1.96
C GLN A 39 3.28 25.33 0.60
N ALA A 40 2.49 25.89 -0.33
CA ALA A 40 2.32 25.34 -1.66
C ALA A 40 3.61 25.44 -2.50
N GLN A 41 4.41 26.49 -2.30
CA GLN A 41 5.72 26.64 -2.93
C GLN A 41 6.76 25.65 -2.43
N VAL A 42 6.75 25.32 -1.13
CA VAL A 42 7.59 24.25 -0.58
C VAL A 42 7.16 22.89 -1.14
N ALA A 43 5.85 22.63 -1.20
CA ALA A 43 5.33 21.36 -1.69
C ALA A 43 5.51 21.16 -3.21
N ARG A 44 5.42 22.24 -4.01
CA ARG A 44 5.56 22.22 -5.47
C ARG A 44 6.33 23.45 -5.97
N PRO A 45 7.67 23.45 -5.88
CA PRO A 45 8.48 24.58 -6.32
C PRO A 45 8.28 24.84 -7.82
N GLY A 46 8.06 26.11 -8.18
CA GLY A 46 7.85 26.55 -9.57
C GLY A 46 6.43 26.38 -10.11
N ALA A 47 5.56 25.61 -9.45
CA ALA A 47 4.16 25.48 -9.84
C ALA A 47 3.27 26.62 -9.29
N VAL A 48 3.68 27.22 -8.17
CA VAL A 48 2.94 28.30 -7.51
C VAL A 48 3.73 29.60 -7.59
N ARG A 49 3.06 30.66 -8.07
CA ARG A 49 3.67 31.99 -8.17
C ARG A 49 4.05 32.49 -6.76
N PRO A 50 5.32 32.87 -6.52
CA PRO A 50 5.75 33.41 -5.23
C PRO A 50 4.97 34.65 -4.84
N VAL A 51 4.94 34.90 -3.54
CA VAL A 51 4.58 36.20 -2.99
C VAL A 51 5.62 37.21 -3.50
N GLY A 52 5.13 38.35 -4.02
CA GLY A 52 6.02 39.40 -4.51
C GLY A 52 6.86 40.01 -3.38
N PRO A 53 8.00 40.65 -3.68
CA PRO A 53 8.89 41.24 -2.67
C PRO A 53 8.25 42.37 -1.84
N ARG A 54 7.07 42.87 -2.23
CA ARG A 54 6.27 43.84 -1.46
C ARG A 54 5.00 43.24 -0.86
N GLY A 55 4.90 41.91 -0.79
CA GLY A 55 3.66 41.22 -0.48
C GLY A 55 2.70 41.16 -1.67
N ASP A 56 1.61 40.43 -1.51
CA ASP A 56 0.47 40.48 -2.43
C ASP A 56 -0.56 41.51 -1.96
N LEU A 57 -1.35 42.03 -2.90
CA LEU A 57 -2.42 43.00 -2.60
C LEU A 57 -3.57 42.38 -1.77
N TYR A 58 -3.64 41.05 -1.67
CA TYR A 58 -4.63 40.28 -0.92
C TYR A 58 -4.00 38.96 -0.45
N GLU A 59 -4.50 38.41 0.66
CA GLU A 59 -4.15 37.06 1.09
C GLU A 59 -4.67 36.05 0.06
N ARG A 60 -3.78 35.15 -0.38
CA ARG A 60 -4.06 34.17 -1.42
C ARG A 60 -3.90 32.78 -0.85
N ASP A 61 -4.97 32.00 -0.94
CA ASP A 61 -4.91 30.57 -0.69
C ASP A 61 -4.80 29.80 -2.00
N VAL A 62 -4.06 28.71 -1.96
CA VAL A 62 -3.84 27.82 -3.11
C VAL A 62 -4.45 26.47 -2.79
N VAL A 63 -5.36 26.01 -3.65
CA VAL A 63 -5.84 24.64 -3.61
C VAL A 63 -4.86 23.78 -4.38
N LEU A 64 -4.11 22.95 -3.66
CA LEU A 64 -3.23 21.97 -4.27
C LEU A 64 -3.94 20.62 -4.33
N CYS A 65 -4.32 20.21 -5.54
CA CYS A 65 -4.84 18.87 -5.80
C CYS A 65 -3.70 17.94 -6.16
N GLN A 66 -3.57 16.85 -5.41
CA GLN A 66 -2.67 15.75 -5.73
C GLN A 66 -3.51 14.54 -6.09
N GLU A 67 -3.09 13.79 -7.10
CA GLU A 67 -3.74 12.55 -7.46
C GLU A 67 -3.50 11.53 -6.33
N ARG A 68 -4.58 11.00 -5.72
CA ARG A 68 -4.55 10.02 -4.64
C ARG A 68 -3.99 8.68 -5.10
N MET A 69 -3.99 8.42 -6.41
CA MET A 69 -3.56 7.17 -7.01
C MET A 69 -3.06 7.39 -8.44
N LEU A 70 -2.05 6.63 -8.87
CA LEU A 70 -1.71 6.51 -10.29
C LEU A 70 -2.98 6.09 -11.07
N PRO A 71 -3.28 6.76 -12.19
CA PRO A 71 -4.43 6.43 -13.03
C PRO A 71 -4.29 5.01 -13.60
N LEU A 72 -5.43 4.41 -13.92
CA LEU A 72 -5.53 3.13 -14.64
C LEU A 72 -4.64 3.19 -15.90
N GLY A 73 -3.70 2.25 -16.02
CA GLY A 73 -2.73 2.19 -17.13
C GLY A 73 -1.37 2.87 -16.88
N LEU A 74 -1.17 3.55 -15.75
CA LEU A 74 0.17 3.98 -15.28
C LEU A 74 0.75 3.07 -14.18
N ARG A 75 -0.04 2.08 -13.73
CA ARG A 75 0.44 0.96 -12.92
C ARG A 75 0.91 -0.17 -13.81
N LEU A 76 1.80 -1.02 -13.29
CA LEU A 76 2.14 -2.29 -13.94
C LEU A 76 0.84 -3.11 -14.10
N ASP A 77 0.63 -3.71 -15.27
CA ASP A 77 -0.59 -4.49 -15.57
C ASP A 77 -0.87 -5.57 -14.51
N ALA A 78 0.19 -6.14 -13.93
CA ALA A 78 0.11 -7.09 -12.84
C ALA A 78 -0.53 -6.51 -11.56
N ASP A 79 -0.19 -5.27 -11.19
CA ASP A 79 -0.77 -4.59 -10.02
C ASP A 79 -2.27 -4.34 -10.24
N GLU A 80 -2.67 -3.91 -11.44
CA GLU A 80 -4.10 -3.67 -11.77
C GLU A 80 -4.91 -4.97 -11.81
N ALA A 81 -4.34 -6.05 -12.34
CA ALA A 81 -4.99 -7.36 -12.31
C ALA A 81 -5.23 -7.86 -10.87
N ILE A 82 -4.30 -7.60 -9.96
CA ILE A 82 -4.45 -7.95 -8.54
C ILE A 82 -5.49 -7.04 -7.88
N LEU A 83 -5.42 -5.72 -8.10
CA LEU A 83 -6.32 -4.76 -7.46
C LEU A 83 -7.77 -4.90 -7.93
N SER A 84 -8.00 -5.17 -9.21
CA SER A 84 -9.35 -5.36 -9.78
C SER A 84 -10.07 -6.60 -9.22
N THR A 85 -9.33 -7.62 -8.79
CA THR A 85 -9.88 -8.85 -8.21
C THR A 85 -9.70 -8.95 -6.70
N LEU A 86 -9.20 -7.88 -6.06
CA LEU A 86 -8.74 -7.92 -4.68
C LEU A 86 -9.85 -8.31 -3.69
N ASP A 87 -11.03 -7.68 -3.76
CA ASP A 87 -12.13 -7.92 -2.82
C ASP A 87 -12.57 -9.39 -2.80
N ALA A 88 -12.76 -9.98 -3.98
CA ALA A 88 -13.11 -11.39 -4.11
C ALA A 88 -12.01 -12.30 -3.55
N ARG A 89 -10.74 -12.00 -3.88
CA ARG A 89 -9.59 -12.80 -3.41
C ARG A 89 -9.42 -12.74 -1.89
N VAL A 90 -9.53 -11.57 -1.27
CA VAL A 90 -9.36 -11.46 0.19
C VAL A 90 -10.48 -12.15 0.96
N LYS A 91 -11.71 -12.15 0.43
CA LYS A 91 -12.84 -12.92 0.99
C LYS A 91 -12.59 -14.42 0.89
N GLU A 92 -12.10 -14.89 -0.25
CA GLU A 92 -11.72 -16.29 -0.43
C GLU A 92 -10.63 -16.70 0.57
N LEU A 93 -9.60 -15.87 0.74
CA LEU A 93 -8.51 -16.11 1.68
C LEU A 93 -8.98 -16.12 3.15
N ALA A 94 -9.83 -15.16 3.54
CA ALA A 94 -10.39 -15.10 4.89
C ALA A 94 -11.24 -16.35 5.19
N GLY A 95 -12.11 -16.75 4.24
CA GLY A 95 -12.91 -17.98 4.35
C GLY A 95 -12.05 -19.25 4.40
N ALA A 96 -10.99 -19.32 3.59
CA ALA A 96 -10.03 -20.42 3.62
C ALA A 96 -9.26 -20.50 4.95
N ALA A 97 -8.86 -19.36 5.51
CA ALA A 97 -8.16 -19.30 6.79
C ALA A 97 -9.06 -19.79 7.94
N ARG A 98 -10.30 -19.32 7.99
CA ARG A 98 -11.29 -19.75 8.99
C ARG A 98 -11.61 -21.24 8.87
N SER A 99 -11.88 -21.72 7.65
CA SER A 99 -12.29 -23.11 7.43
C SER A 99 -11.18 -24.12 7.71
N ARG A 100 -9.91 -23.79 7.39
CA ARG A 100 -8.78 -24.71 7.62
C ARG A 100 -8.32 -24.76 9.08
N ARG A 101 -8.56 -23.71 9.85
CA ARG A 101 -8.15 -23.62 11.26
C ARG A 101 -9.30 -23.10 12.14
N PRO A 102 -10.37 -23.88 12.31
CA PRO A 102 -11.49 -23.50 13.18
C PRO A 102 -11.06 -23.39 14.65
N ASP A 103 -9.95 -24.04 15.04
CA ASP A 103 -9.32 -23.92 16.35
C ASP A 103 -8.84 -22.50 16.68
N LEU A 104 -8.66 -21.64 15.66
CA LEU A 104 -8.16 -20.27 15.79
C LEU A 104 -9.28 -19.20 15.76
N GLU A 105 -10.55 -19.58 15.89
CA GLU A 105 -11.67 -18.63 15.85
C GLU A 105 -11.59 -17.58 16.97
N GLY A 106 -11.13 -17.97 18.16
CA GLY A 106 -10.90 -17.06 19.30
C GLY A 106 -9.53 -16.37 19.30
N ALA A 107 -8.68 -16.61 18.30
CA ALA A 107 -7.34 -16.03 18.22
C ALA A 107 -7.38 -14.56 17.77
N THR A 108 -6.32 -13.82 18.09
CA THR A 108 -6.08 -12.50 17.50
C THR A 108 -5.31 -12.65 16.19
N TRP A 109 -5.93 -12.22 15.10
CA TRP A 109 -5.40 -12.35 13.76
C TRP A 109 -4.55 -11.12 13.38
N LEU A 110 -3.31 -11.37 12.99
CA LEU A 110 -2.38 -10.40 12.44
C LEU A 110 -2.32 -10.61 10.92
N VAL A 111 -2.09 -9.53 10.18
CA VAL A 111 -1.97 -9.57 8.72
C VAL A 111 -0.66 -8.93 8.31
N GLU A 112 0.14 -9.67 7.54
CA GLU A 112 1.37 -9.18 6.95
C GLU A 112 1.34 -9.38 5.43
N VAL A 113 1.78 -8.38 4.68
CA VAL A 113 1.71 -8.39 3.21
C VAL A 113 3.08 -8.14 2.62
N TYR A 114 3.58 -9.15 1.90
CA TYR A 114 4.85 -9.11 1.21
C TYR A 114 4.61 -8.84 -0.27
N TYR A 115 4.56 -7.55 -0.62
CA TYR A 115 4.35 -7.07 -1.98
C TYR A 115 5.38 -5.99 -2.34
N PRO A 116 5.92 -5.95 -3.57
CA PRO A 116 6.98 -5.00 -3.94
C PRO A 116 6.58 -3.52 -3.83
N SER A 117 5.34 -3.19 -4.21
CA SER A 117 4.80 -1.84 -4.15
C SER A 117 4.19 -1.56 -2.76
N PRO A 118 4.71 -0.59 -1.98
CA PRO A 118 4.19 -0.28 -0.65
C PRO A 118 2.72 0.17 -0.67
N ALA A 119 2.32 0.91 -1.71
CA ALA A 119 0.95 1.39 -1.87
C ALA A 119 -0.04 0.23 -2.11
N VAL A 120 0.36 -0.77 -2.90
CA VAL A 120 -0.44 -1.97 -3.17
C VAL A 120 -0.45 -2.88 -1.93
N SER A 121 0.70 -3.05 -1.28
CA SER A 121 0.82 -3.81 -0.02
C SER A 121 -0.16 -3.27 1.04
N ALA A 122 -0.19 -1.95 1.25
CA ALA A 122 -1.10 -1.32 2.20
C ALA A 122 -2.58 -1.57 1.87
N LYS A 123 -2.95 -1.51 0.59
CA LYS A 123 -4.32 -1.81 0.13
C LYS A 123 -4.70 -3.27 0.37
N ILE A 124 -3.82 -4.20 0.00
CA ILE A 124 -4.04 -5.63 0.23
C ILE A 124 -4.18 -5.87 1.73
N GLY A 125 -3.29 -5.31 2.56
CA GLY A 125 -3.33 -5.47 4.01
C GLY A 125 -4.65 -4.97 4.60
N PHE A 126 -5.09 -3.77 4.21
CA PHE A 126 -6.38 -3.22 4.65
C PHE A 126 -7.57 -4.07 4.20
N ALA A 127 -7.59 -4.51 2.94
CA ALA A 127 -8.67 -5.34 2.41
C ALA A 127 -8.74 -6.71 3.12
N THR A 128 -7.60 -7.35 3.36
CA THR A 128 -7.51 -8.63 4.07
C THR A 128 -7.99 -8.51 5.51
N LYS A 129 -7.58 -7.46 6.24
CA LYS A 129 -8.07 -7.20 7.61
C LYS A 129 -9.58 -7.03 7.63
N ASN A 130 -10.14 -6.25 6.70
CA ASN A 130 -11.60 -6.07 6.61
C ASN A 130 -12.33 -7.37 6.28
N ALA A 131 -11.77 -8.21 5.41
CA ALA A 131 -12.35 -9.53 5.10
C ALA A 131 -12.36 -10.45 6.32
N LEU A 132 -11.27 -10.50 7.10
CA LEU A 132 -11.22 -11.28 8.35
C LEU A 132 -12.22 -10.76 9.39
N MET A 133 -12.34 -9.43 9.54
CA MET A 133 -13.34 -8.84 10.44
C MET A 133 -14.77 -9.13 9.99
N ALA A 134 -15.04 -9.14 8.68
CA ALA A 134 -16.35 -9.50 8.13
C ALA A 134 -16.71 -10.98 8.39
N GLU A 135 -15.72 -11.86 8.49
CA GLU A 135 -15.88 -13.24 8.94
C GLU A 135 -16.06 -13.38 10.46
N GLY A 136 -16.01 -12.28 11.22
CA GLY A 136 -16.18 -12.26 12.68
C GLY A 136 -14.92 -12.56 13.47
N LEU A 137 -13.74 -12.53 12.84
CA LEU A 137 -12.46 -12.78 13.49
C LEU A 137 -11.91 -11.50 14.14
N GLY A 138 -11.28 -11.63 15.30
CA GLY A 138 -10.59 -10.51 15.96
C GLY A 138 -9.29 -10.18 15.24
N VAL A 139 -9.12 -8.95 14.78
CA VAL A 139 -7.94 -8.51 14.00
C VAL A 139 -7.12 -7.47 14.76
N SER A 140 -5.79 -7.59 14.70
CA SER A 140 -4.85 -6.63 15.27
C SER A 140 -4.02 -5.92 14.20
N ASP A 141 -3.67 -4.67 14.48
CA ASP A 141 -2.74 -3.88 13.67
C ASP A 141 -1.27 -4.11 14.02
N ARG A 142 -0.99 -4.92 15.05
CA ARG A 142 0.37 -5.26 15.43
C ARG A 142 1.04 -6.08 14.32
N ALA A 143 2.29 -5.75 14.02
CA ALA A 143 3.14 -6.55 13.15
C ALA A 143 4.09 -7.42 14.00
N PRO A 144 4.26 -8.71 13.68
CA PRO A 144 5.25 -9.53 14.34
C PRO A 144 6.65 -9.09 13.90
N THR A 145 7.66 -9.32 14.74
CA THR A 145 9.01 -8.80 14.52
C THR A 145 10.02 -9.94 14.49
N LEU A 146 11.00 -9.84 13.61
CA LEU A 146 12.16 -10.74 13.56
C LEU A 146 13.38 -10.01 14.12
N ALA A 147 14.28 -10.76 14.75
CA ALA A 147 15.57 -10.20 15.15
C ALA A 147 16.41 -9.90 13.90
N ALA A 148 17.28 -8.87 13.96
CA ALA A 148 18.10 -8.45 12.83
C ALA A 148 18.96 -9.60 12.26
N GLY A 149 19.46 -10.49 13.12
CA GLY A 149 20.21 -11.68 12.69
C GLY A 149 19.35 -12.67 11.90
N ASP A 150 18.10 -12.91 12.32
CA ASP A 150 17.18 -13.81 11.62
C ASP A 150 16.80 -13.27 10.24
N VAL A 151 16.58 -11.95 10.12
CA VAL A 151 16.28 -11.31 8.83
C VAL A 151 17.40 -11.54 7.81
N GLN A 152 18.68 -11.44 8.23
CA GLN A 152 19.82 -11.67 7.33
C GLN A 152 19.89 -13.09 6.79
N VAL A 153 19.41 -14.07 7.54
CA VAL A 153 19.40 -15.48 7.12
C VAL A 153 18.15 -15.75 6.26
N ILE A 154 16.97 -15.36 6.74
CA ILE A 154 15.68 -15.66 6.09
C ILE A 154 15.58 -15.02 4.70
N THR A 155 16.10 -13.80 4.53
CA THR A 155 16.09 -13.09 3.23
C THR A 155 16.92 -13.78 2.14
N ARG A 156 17.78 -14.74 2.49
CA ARG A 156 18.59 -15.52 1.55
C ARG A 156 18.02 -16.91 1.27
N MET A 157 16.95 -17.29 1.96
CA MET A 157 16.29 -18.58 1.78
C MET A 157 15.26 -18.51 0.65
N PRO A 158 14.98 -19.64 -0.02
CA PRO A 158 13.84 -19.72 -0.93
C PRO A 158 12.52 -19.58 -0.15
N PRO A 159 11.43 -19.07 -0.78
CA PRO A 159 10.17 -18.78 -0.08
C PRO A 159 9.56 -19.96 0.68
N ASN A 160 9.68 -21.16 0.12
CA ASN A 160 9.19 -22.41 0.73
C ASN A 160 9.89 -22.75 2.07
N GLU A 161 11.09 -22.25 2.32
CA GLU A 161 11.83 -22.43 3.56
C GLU A 161 11.81 -21.17 4.45
N ALA A 162 11.78 -19.99 3.82
CA ALA A 162 11.81 -18.70 4.49
C ALA A 162 10.58 -18.50 5.40
N TYR A 163 9.36 -18.71 4.89
CA TYR A 163 8.14 -18.45 5.68
C TYR A 163 7.94 -19.44 6.83
N PRO A 164 8.14 -20.76 6.67
CA PRO A 164 8.11 -21.68 7.82
C PRO A 164 9.17 -21.36 8.87
N THR A 165 10.35 -20.88 8.45
CA THR A 165 11.42 -20.49 9.38
C THR A 165 11.09 -19.19 10.11
N ALA A 166 10.56 -18.19 9.41
CA ALA A 166 10.06 -16.96 10.02
C ALA A 166 8.95 -17.25 11.04
N CYS A 167 8.00 -18.13 10.68
CA CYS A 167 6.90 -18.53 11.56
C CYS A 167 7.39 -19.13 12.89
N ARG A 168 8.38 -20.03 12.84
CA ARG A 168 9.01 -20.57 14.04
C ARG A 168 9.69 -19.47 14.86
N ARG A 169 10.45 -18.58 14.20
CA ARG A 169 11.13 -17.47 14.86
C ARG A 169 10.18 -16.49 15.55
N TYR A 170 9.02 -16.20 14.95
CA TYR A 170 8.03 -15.34 15.57
C TYR A 170 7.49 -15.92 16.89
N THR A 171 7.33 -17.24 16.96
CA THR A 171 6.92 -17.92 18.19
C THR A 171 8.06 -17.99 19.19
N ASP A 172 9.28 -18.36 18.74
CA ASP A 172 10.47 -18.49 19.60
C ASP A 172 10.82 -17.18 20.31
N ASN A 173 10.68 -16.05 19.61
CA ASN A 173 10.98 -14.72 20.14
C ASN A 173 9.79 -14.04 20.84
N GLY A 174 8.63 -14.71 20.89
CA GLY A 174 7.41 -14.22 21.53
C GLY A 174 6.71 -13.07 20.78
N SER A 175 7.11 -12.75 19.55
CA SER A 175 6.43 -11.75 18.74
C SER A 175 5.10 -12.24 18.18
N LEU A 176 4.88 -13.56 18.12
CA LEU A 176 3.57 -14.17 17.90
C LEU A 176 3.21 -15.00 19.13
N GLY A 177 2.22 -14.54 19.90
CA GLY A 177 1.78 -15.18 21.13
C GLY A 177 1.00 -16.47 20.90
N PRO A 178 0.70 -17.22 21.97
CA PRO A 178 0.02 -18.52 21.88
C PRO A 178 -1.42 -18.44 21.37
N ASN A 179 -2.07 -17.27 21.52
CA ASN A 179 -3.42 -17.00 21.04
C ASN A 179 -3.43 -16.09 19.80
N ASP A 180 -2.28 -15.93 19.14
CA ASP A 180 -2.18 -15.13 17.93
C ASP A 180 -2.08 -16.04 16.70
N ALA A 181 -2.65 -15.58 15.59
CA ALA A 181 -2.53 -16.19 14.28
C ALA A 181 -2.07 -15.13 13.29
N LEU A 182 -1.09 -15.45 12.44
CA LEU A 182 -0.62 -14.55 11.39
C LEU A 182 -1.07 -15.07 10.03
N LEU A 183 -1.85 -14.28 9.32
CA LEU A 183 -2.15 -14.48 7.90
C LEU A 183 -1.18 -13.63 7.07
N ALA A 184 -0.27 -14.29 6.38
CA ALA A 184 0.69 -13.64 5.49
C ALA A 184 0.24 -13.79 4.05
N VAL A 185 0.09 -12.66 3.35
CA VAL A 185 -0.22 -12.60 1.92
C VAL A 185 1.06 -12.27 1.16
N VAL A 186 1.42 -13.10 0.19
CA VAL A 186 2.73 -13.06 -0.48
C VAL A 186 2.57 -13.09 -1.99
N LEU A 187 3.44 -12.34 -2.67
CA LEU A 187 3.68 -12.49 -4.09
C LEU A 187 4.97 -13.29 -4.27
N LEU A 188 4.87 -14.53 -4.76
CA LEU A 188 6.03 -15.42 -4.92
C LEU A 188 6.86 -15.06 -6.15
N ASP A 189 6.21 -14.80 -7.28
CA ASP A 189 6.83 -14.30 -8.50
C ASP A 189 6.25 -12.93 -8.89
N ARG A 190 7.12 -12.00 -9.28
CA ARG A 190 6.73 -10.66 -9.75
C ARG A 190 5.98 -10.67 -11.07
N GLN A 191 6.09 -11.73 -11.85
CA GLN A 191 5.36 -11.88 -13.11
C GLN A 191 3.98 -12.52 -12.92
N GLU A 192 3.71 -13.09 -11.74
CA GLU A 192 2.41 -13.67 -11.43
C GLU A 192 1.41 -12.61 -11.00
N THR A 193 0.14 -12.84 -11.32
CA THR A 193 -1.00 -12.05 -10.84
C THR A 193 -1.74 -12.76 -9.70
N ALA A 194 -1.16 -13.83 -9.17
CA ALA A 194 -1.72 -14.62 -8.10
C ALA A 194 -1.17 -14.17 -6.75
N LEU A 195 -2.08 -13.82 -5.83
CA LEU A 195 -1.73 -13.69 -4.43
C LEU A 195 -1.77 -15.06 -3.78
N HIS A 196 -0.65 -15.43 -3.17
CA HIS A 196 -0.52 -16.60 -2.32
C HIS A 196 -0.73 -16.20 -0.87
N ALA A 197 -1.10 -17.17 -0.04
CA ALA A 197 -1.29 -16.92 1.37
C ALA A 197 -0.85 -18.12 2.20
N GLY A 198 -0.27 -17.82 3.36
CA GLY A 198 0.01 -18.81 4.38
C GLY A 198 -0.37 -18.32 5.76
N LEU A 199 -0.61 -19.28 6.62
CA LEU A 199 -1.03 -19.11 7.99
C LEU A 199 0.07 -19.59 8.91
N CYS A 200 0.52 -18.72 9.80
CA CYS A 200 1.41 -19.06 10.90
C CYS A 200 0.62 -19.06 12.21
N ALA A 201 0.65 -20.19 12.92
CA ALA A 201 0.08 -20.30 14.26
C ALA A 201 0.87 -21.32 15.08
N ALA A 202 1.18 -20.99 16.34
CA ALA A 202 1.96 -21.83 17.24
C ALA A 202 3.28 -22.35 16.63
N GLY A 203 3.95 -21.54 15.81
CA GLY A 203 5.21 -21.89 15.14
C GLY A 203 5.08 -22.86 13.97
N SER A 204 3.86 -23.25 13.60
CA SER A 204 3.58 -24.05 12.42
C SER A 204 3.06 -23.20 11.28
N TRP A 205 3.65 -23.39 10.10
CA TRP A 205 3.26 -22.71 8.86
C TRP A 205 2.40 -23.63 8.00
N THR A 206 1.29 -23.10 7.47
CA THR A 206 0.39 -23.82 6.56
C THR A 206 0.09 -22.96 5.34
N TRP A 207 0.37 -23.45 4.15
CA TRP A 207 -0.03 -22.79 2.90
C TRP A 207 -1.53 -22.93 2.67
N LEU A 208 -2.21 -21.81 2.42
CA LEU A 208 -3.62 -21.77 2.08
C LEU A 208 -3.81 -21.81 0.55
N ARG A 209 -2.96 -21.08 -0.17
CA ARG A 209 -2.95 -20.97 -1.63
C ARG A 209 -1.59 -20.52 -2.12
#